data_AF-A0A7R9FZ48-F1
#
_entry.id   AF-A0A7R9FZ48-F1
#
_cell.length_a   1.000
_cell.length_b   1.000
_cell.length_c   1.000
_cell.angle_alpha   90.00
_cell.angle_beta   90.00
_cell.angle_gamma   90.00
#
_symmetry.space_group_name_H-M   'P 1'
#
loop_
_entity.id
_entity.type
_entity.pdbx_description
1 polymer ?
#
loop_
_entity_poly.entity_id
_entity_poly.type
_entity_poly.pdbx_seq_one_letter_code
_entity_poly.pdbx_strand_id
1 'polypeptide(L)'
;VHCRDNEDKHTLITKTDAKTEYLLKDCDLDKREPPLKFIVKKNPHNARWGDMKLYLHVQVEERALEVWGTEEKLLEEKDLREEKKGKSKLKKYNKQIKALRMSVRSSLYDRTTNVSHQHTFGPETYNEEDDNYARRCRTCDYEETFEKM
;
A
#
# COMPACT_ATOMS: atom_id res chain seq x y z
N VAL A 1 46.70 28.33 11.20
CA VAL A 1 45.40 28.14 11.88
C VAL A 1 44.66 27.02 11.16
N HIS A 2 44.32 25.94 11.86
CA HIS A 2 43.60 24.82 11.25
C HIS A 2 42.09 25.09 11.37
N CYS A 3 41.46 25.53 10.28
CA CYS A 3 40.04 25.94 10.29
C CYS A 3 39.06 24.80 9.99
N ARG A 4 39.56 23.58 9.76
CA ARG A 4 38.74 22.41 9.40
C ARG A 4 38.21 21.75 10.66
N ASP A 5 36.90 21.68 10.74
CA ASP A 5 36.15 21.11 11.86
C ASP A 5 35.17 20.08 11.32
N ASN A 6 35.50 18.79 11.46
CA ASN A 6 34.69 17.70 10.94
C ASN A 6 33.54 17.29 11.87
N GLU A 7 33.48 17.84 13.09
CA GLU A 7 32.48 17.47 14.10
C GLU A 7 31.28 18.42 14.07
N ASP A 8 31.51 19.71 13.76
CA ASP A 8 30.44 20.69 13.65
C ASP A 8 30.26 21.19 12.20
N LYS A 9 31.05 22.19 11.79
CA LYS A 9 30.79 22.98 10.57
C LYS A 9 31.03 22.23 9.27
N HIS A 10 31.92 21.24 9.25
CA HIS A 10 32.31 20.52 8.03
C HIS A 10 31.90 19.06 8.08
N THR A 11 30.78 18.79 8.74
CA THR A 11 30.10 17.49 8.72
C THR A 11 29.68 17.12 7.29
N LEU A 12 29.58 15.82 7.05
CA LEU A 12 29.19 15.26 5.76
C LEU A 12 27.82 14.59 5.87
N ILE A 13 27.00 14.76 4.84
CA ILE A 13 25.68 14.15 4.72
C ILE A 13 25.63 13.24 3.49
N THR A 14 24.90 12.13 3.58
CA THR A 14 24.76 11.22 2.43
C THR A 14 23.86 11.83 1.36
N LYS A 15 24.03 11.41 0.09
CA LYS A 15 23.14 11.82 -1.00
C LYS A 15 21.67 11.53 -0.69
N THR A 16 21.40 10.39 -0.05
CA THR A 16 20.03 9.97 0.29
C THR A 16 19.45 10.91 1.32
N ASP A 17 20.20 11.17 2.40
CA ASP A 17 19.75 12.03 3.50
C ASP A 17 19.56 13.47 3.02
N ALA A 18 20.47 14.02 2.21
CA ALA A 18 20.31 15.32 1.58
C ALA A 18 19.00 15.45 0.79
N LYS A 19 18.62 14.39 0.04
CA LYS A 19 17.38 14.37 -0.74
C LYS A 19 16.14 14.20 0.13
N THR A 20 16.22 13.44 1.21
CA THR A 20 15.06 13.20 2.09
C THR A 20 14.84 14.33 3.08
N GLU A 21 15.91 14.86 3.67
CA GLU A 21 15.85 15.91 4.69
C GLU A 21 15.69 17.30 4.10
N TYR A 22 16.28 17.59 2.94
CA TYR A 22 16.14 18.91 2.29
C TYR A 22 15.22 18.89 1.07
N LEU A 23 14.53 17.76 0.84
CA LEU A 23 13.62 17.54 -0.29
C LEU A 23 14.24 17.86 -1.66
N LEU A 24 15.57 17.78 -1.75
CA LEU A 24 16.34 18.07 -2.96
C LEU A 24 16.22 16.95 -4.00
N LYS A 25 16.34 17.32 -5.27
CA LYS A 25 16.38 16.39 -6.41
C LYS A 25 17.81 16.23 -6.91
N ASP A 26 18.04 15.23 -7.74
CA ASP A 26 19.37 14.99 -8.33
C ASP A 26 19.85 16.18 -9.17
N CYS A 27 18.95 16.89 -9.85
CA CYS A 27 19.30 18.11 -10.58
C CYS A 27 19.77 19.24 -9.66
N ASP A 28 19.24 19.32 -8.44
CA ASP A 28 19.59 20.36 -7.49
C ASP A 28 20.98 20.13 -6.92
N LEU A 29 21.48 18.89 -6.92
CA LEU A 29 22.83 18.56 -6.48
C LEU A 29 23.83 18.59 -7.65
N ASP A 30 23.47 17.95 -8.76
CA ASP A 30 24.40 17.59 -9.83
C ASP A 30 24.41 18.60 -11.00
N LYS A 31 23.35 19.41 -11.18
CA LYS A 31 23.21 20.30 -12.36
C LYS A 31 23.13 21.80 -12.04
N ARG A 32 22.51 22.17 -10.92
CA ARG A 32 22.37 23.58 -10.52
C ARG A 32 23.75 24.19 -10.27
N GLU A 33 24.00 25.37 -10.83
CA GLU A 33 25.30 26.03 -10.71
C GLU A 33 25.44 26.76 -9.37
N PRO A 34 26.59 26.61 -8.66
CA PRO A 34 27.67 25.66 -8.93
C PRO A 34 27.28 24.22 -8.54
N PRO A 35 27.66 23.18 -9.31
CA PRO A 35 27.39 21.80 -8.94
C PRO A 35 28.06 21.43 -7.61
N LEU A 36 27.32 20.75 -6.73
CA LEU A 36 27.85 20.38 -5.42
C LEU A 36 28.87 19.26 -5.56
N LYS A 37 30.05 19.45 -4.95
CA LYS A 37 31.10 18.44 -4.90
C LYS A 37 30.78 17.41 -3.81
N PHE A 38 31.22 16.18 -4.04
CA PHE A 38 31.05 15.08 -3.09
C PHE A 38 32.32 14.21 -3.05
N ILE A 39 32.47 13.49 -1.95
CA ILE A 39 33.42 12.37 -1.87
C ILE A 39 32.68 11.04 -2.01
N VAL A 40 33.38 10.04 -2.52
CA VAL A 40 32.85 8.69 -2.71
C VAL A 40 33.43 7.77 -1.64
N LYS A 41 32.58 7.00 -0.95
CA LYS A 41 32.99 5.96 0.01
C LYS A 41 32.27 4.65 -0.28
N LYS A 42 32.87 3.52 0.12
CA LYS A 42 32.18 2.21 0.10
C LYS A 42 30.96 2.25 1.01
N ASN A 43 29.89 1.59 0.58
CA ASN A 43 28.67 1.51 1.38
C ASN A 43 28.96 0.72 2.67
N PRO A 44 28.69 1.29 3.86
CA PRO A 44 29.04 0.67 5.13
C PRO A 44 28.23 -0.60 5.43
N HIS A 45 27.05 -0.75 4.85
CA HIS A 45 26.24 -1.96 5.02
C HIS A 45 26.74 -3.13 4.17
N ASN A 46 27.19 -2.85 2.94
CA ASN A 46 27.75 -3.87 2.06
C ASN A 46 28.64 -3.23 1.00
N ALA A 47 29.94 -3.53 1.04
CA ALA A 47 30.92 -2.98 0.11
C ALA A 47 30.72 -3.39 -1.36
N ARG A 48 29.91 -4.44 -1.65
CA ARG A 48 29.54 -4.83 -3.01
C ARG A 48 28.42 -3.98 -3.60
N TRP A 49 27.67 -3.24 -2.77
CA TRP A 49 26.66 -2.31 -3.26
C TRP A 49 27.32 -1.08 -3.89
N GLY A 50 26.51 -0.28 -4.59
CA GLY A 50 26.97 0.98 -5.17
C GLY A 50 27.61 1.89 -4.12
N ASP A 51 28.64 2.62 -4.55
CA ASP A 51 29.35 3.53 -3.66
C ASP A 51 28.45 4.68 -3.17
N MET A 52 28.66 5.09 -1.92
CA MET A 52 27.96 6.17 -1.27
C MET A 52 28.61 7.51 -1.60
N LYS A 53 27.79 8.50 -1.97
CA LYS A 53 28.22 9.90 -2.13
C LYS A 53 27.95 10.69 -0.85
N LEU A 54 28.96 11.41 -0.39
CA LEU A 54 28.92 12.27 0.78
C LEU A 54 29.18 13.73 0.38
N TYR A 55 28.24 14.60 0.72
CA TYR A 55 28.28 16.04 0.45
C TYR A 55 28.61 16.81 1.73
N LEU A 56 29.15 18.02 1.60
CA LEU A 56 29.36 18.92 2.74
C LEU A 56 28.00 19.45 3.21
N HIS A 57 27.69 19.27 4.50
CA HIS A 57 26.35 19.55 5.04
C HIS A 57 25.92 21.01 4.82
N VAL A 58 26.79 21.96 5.16
CA VAL A 58 26.55 23.41 4.97
C VAL A 58 26.22 23.77 3.52
N GLN A 59 26.87 23.14 2.54
CA GLN A 59 26.56 23.40 1.12
C GLN A 59 25.19 22.87 0.71
N VAL A 60 24.73 21.79 1.34
CA VAL A 60 23.39 21.23 1.11
C VAL A 60 22.33 22.14 1.72
N GLU A 61 22.57 22.69 2.91
CA GLU A 61 21.70 23.67 3.56
C GLU A 61 21.55 24.95 2.72
N GLU A 62 22.66 25.51 2.24
CA GLU A 62 22.65 26.67 1.34
C GLU A 62 21.86 26.36 0.05
N ARG A 63 22.13 25.20 -0.56
CA ARG A 63 21.40 24.75 -1.76
C ARG A 63 19.90 24.56 -1.48
N ALA A 64 19.53 24.09 -0.30
CA ALA A 64 18.13 23.95 0.10
C ALA A 64 17.45 25.32 0.22
N LEU A 65 18.12 26.30 0.82
CA LEU A 65 17.62 27.68 0.88
C LEU A 65 17.47 28.29 -0.52
N GLU A 66 18.39 28.02 -1.44
CA GLU A 66 18.23 28.47 -2.83
C GLU A 66 17.06 27.79 -3.58
N VAL A 67 16.67 26.57 -3.20
CA VAL A 67 15.57 25.82 -3.85
C VAL A 67 14.23 26.21 -3.25
N TRP A 68 14.15 26.28 -1.93
CA TRP A 68 12.90 26.50 -1.18
C TRP A 68 12.67 27.97 -0.80
N GLY A 69 13.71 28.81 -0.88
CA GLY A 69 13.69 30.23 -0.52
C GLY A 69 13.83 30.46 0.99
N THR A 70 13.04 29.76 1.80
CA THR A 70 13.08 29.85 3.26
C THR A 70 12.99 28.46 3.89
N GLU A 71 13.50 28.32 5.11
CA GLU A 71 13.39 27.09 5.88
C GLU A 71 11.92 26.75 6.20
N GLU A 72 11.10 27.76 6.47
CA GLU A 72 9.66 27.59 6.71
C GLU A 72 8.95 26.88 5.54
N LYS A 73 9.25 27.26 4.29
CA LYS A 73 8.67 26.61 3.12
C LYS A 73 9.09 25.15 2.97
N LEU A 74 10.33 24.83 3.34
CA LEU A 74 10.82 23.45 3.35
C LEU A 74 10.07 22.62 4.40
N LEU A 75 9.84 23.18 5.60
CA LEU A 75 9.09 22.52 6.67
C LEU A 75 7.61 22.33 6.29
N GLU A 76 6.96 23.36 5.75
CA GLU A 76 5.57 23.27 5.26
C GLU A 76 5.42 22.16 4.20
N GLU A 77 6.34 22.08 3.23
CA GLU A 77 6.32 21.03 2.22
C GLU A 77 6.54 19.63 2.82
N LYS A 78 7.37 19.48 3.85
CA LYS A 78 7.53 18.20 4.57
C LYS A 78 6.22 17.76 5.21
N ASP A 79 5.54 18.66 5.89
CA ASP A 79 4.27 18.38 6.56
C ASP A 79 3.19 17.99 5.55
N LEU A 80 3.10 18.70 4.43
CA LEU A 80 2.18 18.37 3.32
C LEU A 80 2.46 16.97 2.75
N ARG A 81 3.74 16.58 2.60
CA ARG A 81 4.11 15.25 2.11
C ARG A 81 3.75 14.16 3.10
N GLU A 82 3.98 14.35 4.39
CA GLU A 82 3.61 13.37 5.42
C GLU A 82 2.09 13.23 5.55
N GLU A 83 1.33 14.32 5.49
CA GLU A 83 -0.13 14.27 5.48
C GLU A 83 -0.66 13.50 4.25
N LYS A 84 -0.12 13.78 3.05
CA LYS A 84 -0.47 13.09 1.82
C LYS A 84 -0.14 11.60 1.87
N LYS A 85 1.00 11.24 2.47
CA LYS A 85 1.42 9.86 2.70
C LYS A 85 0.48 9.15 3.67
N GLY A 86 0.06 9.81 4.75
CA GLY A 86 -0.98 9.32 5.67
C GLY A 86 -2.30 9.04 4.94
N LYS A 87 -2.82 10.02 4.19
CA LYS A 87 -4.03 9.89 3.37
C LYS A 87 -3.93 8.72 2.36
N SER A 88 -2.78 8.56 1.71
CA SER A 88 -2.55 7.50 0.73
C SER A 88 -2.50 6.11 1.36
N LYS A 89 -1.86 5.97 2.54
CA LYS A 89 -1.87 4.73 3.33
C LYS A 89 -3.28 4.33 3.73
N LEU A 90 -4.07 5.27 4.25
CA LEU A 90 -5.46 5.03 4.64
C LEU A 90 -6.32 4.59 3.44
N LYS A 91 -6.20 5.27 2.30
CA LYS A 91 -6.89 4.89 1.06
C LYS A 91 -6.52 3.47 0.61
N LYS A 92 -5.23 3.12 0.66
CA LYS A 92 -4.74 1.78 0.30
C LYS A 92 -5.33 0.72 1.24
N TYR A 93 -5.32 0.96 2.54
CA TYR A 93 -5.91 0.08 3.54
C TYR A 93 -7.42 -0.13 3.30
N ASN A 94 -8.18 0.94 3.12
CA ASN A 94 -9.61 0.86 2.84
C ASN A 94 -9.91 0.09 1.54
N LYS A 95 -9.08 0.26 0.51
CA LYS A 95 -9.18 -0.50 -0.74
C LYS A 95 -8.95 -2.00 -0.51
N GLN A 96 -7.96 -2.37 0.29
CA GLN A 96 -7.67 -3.76 0.66
C GLN A 96 -8.83 -4.39 1.44
N ILE A 97 -9.38 -3.67 2.43
CA ILE A 97 -10.56 -4.14 3.19
C ILE A 97 -11.77 -4.34 2.28
N LYS A 98 -12.03 -3.40 1.36
CA LYS A 98 -13.13 -3.54 0.39
C LYS A 98 -12.94 -4.76 -0.51
N ALA A 99 -11.72 -5.00 -1.00
CA ALA A 99 -11.39 -6.16 -1.81
C ALA A 99 -11.59 -7.47 -1.04
N LEU A 100 -11.13 -7.53 0.21
CA LEU A 100 -11.31 -8.69 1.10
C LEU A 100 -12.80 -8.98 1.37
N ARG A 101 -13.62 -7.95 1.62
CA ARG A 101 -15.07 -8.12 1.79
C ARG A 101 -15.74 -8.68 0.54
N MET A 102 -15.31 -8.22 -0.63
CA MET A 102 -15.84 -8.72 -1.91
C MET A 102 -15.46 -10.19 -2.13
N SER A 103 -14.21 -10.57 -1.86
CA SER A 103 -13.76 -11.96 -2.04
C SER A 103 -14.49 -12.93 -1.12
N VAL A 104 -14.71 -12.55 0.16
CA VAL A 104 -15.49 -13.36 1.11
C VAL A 104 -16.95 -13.45 0.70
N ARG A 105 -17.57 -12.36 0.23
CA ARG A 105 -18.96 -12.40 -0.25
C ARG A 105 -19.10 -13.32 -1.46
N SER A 106 -18.17 -13.28 -2.41
CA SER A 106 -18.21 -14.18 -3.58
C SER A 106 -17.98 -15.64 -3.21
N SER A 107 -17.17 -15.95 -2.19
CA SER A 107 -16.97 -17.35 -1.76
C SER A 107 -18.18 -17.91 -1.01
N LEU A 108 -18.98 -17.07 -0.36
CA LEU A 108 -20.24 -17.49 0.28
C LEU A 108 -21.40 -17.61 -0.72
N TYR A 109 -21.36 -16.83 -1.81
CA TYR A 109 -22.37 -16.86 -2.86
C TYR A 109 -21.93 -17.79 -3.99
N ASP A 110 -21.90 -19.09 -3.71
CA ASP A 110 -21.64 -20.09 -4.73
C ASP A 110 -22.90 -20.26 -5.59
N ARG A 111 -22.84 -19.83 -6.86
CA ARG A 111 -23.98 -19.91 -7.81
C ARG A 111 -24.35 -21.35 -8.19
N THR A 112 -23.59 -22.33 -7.74
CA THR A 112 -23.81 -23.77 -7.96
C THR A 112 -24.77 -24.40 -6.95
N THR A 113 -25.00 -23.81 -5.77
CA THR A 113 -25.79 -24.47 -4.72
C THR A 113 -27.30 -24.33 -4.89
N ASN A 114 -27.77 -23.44 -5.77
CA ASN A 114 -29.19 -23.33 -6.11
C ASN A 114 -29.36 -22.92 -7.57
N VAL A 115 -29.03 -23.84 -8.49
CA VAL A 115 -29.58 -23.75 -9.85
C VAL A 115 -31.09 -23.82 -9.70
N SER A 116 -31.77 -22.69 -9.90
CA SER A 116 -33.22 -22.63 -10.00
C SER A 116 -33.64 -23.48 -11.20
N HIS A 117 -33.94 -24.75 -10.94
CA HIS A 117 -34.52 -25.67 -11.92
C HIS A 117 -35.98 -25.90 -11.56
N GLN A 118 -36.78 -26.24 -12.55
CA GLN A 118 -38.17 -26.63 -12.32
C GLN A 118 -38.19 -28.01 -11.67
N HIS A 119 -38.79 -28.12 -10.48
CA HIS A 119 -38.88 -29.38 -9.76
C HIS A 119 -39.70 -30.40 -10.55
N THR A 120 -39.09 -31.55 -10.83
CA THR A 120 -39.74 -32.72 -11.43
C THR A 120 -39.84 -33.79 -10.35
N PHE A 121 -41.03 -33.93 -9.76
CA PHE A 121 -41.24 -34.83 -8.63
C PHE A 121 -41.32 -36.30 -9.05
N GLY A 122 -40.75 -37.15 -8.21
CA GLY A 122 -40.80 -38.61 -8.34
C GLY A 122 -42.10 -39.23 -7.84
N PRO A 123 -42.14 -40.57 -7.70
CA PRO A 123 -43.29 -41.26 -7.12
C PRO A 123 -43.53 -40.79 -5.68
N GLU A 124 -44.80 -40.72 -5.31
CA GLU A 124 -45.26 -40.24 -4.01
C GLU A 124 -45.25 -41.39 -2.98
N THR A 125 -44.84 -41.08 -1.76
CA THR A 125 -44.87 -41.99 -0.62
C THR A 125 -45.90 -41.51 0.39
N TYR A 126 -46.76 -42.41 0.85
CA TYR A 126 -47.75 -42.12 1.88
C TYR A 126 -47.15 -42.35 3.26
N ASN A 127 -47.32 -41.38 4.16
CA ASN A 127 -46.93 -41.48 5.57
C ASN A 127 -48.18 -41.73 6.42
N GLU A 128 -48.29 -42.93 6.96
CA GLU A 128 -49.45 -43.39 7.75
C GLU A 128 -49.59 -42.66 9.09
N GLU A 129 -48.50 -42.13 9.67
CA GLU A 129 -48.52 -41.46 10.99
C GLU A 129 -49.16 -40.07 10.94
N ASP A 130 -48.90 -39.32 9.86
CA ASP A 130 -49.33 -37.93 9.71
C ASP A 130 -50.41 -37.75 8.61
N ASP A 131 -50.94 -38.86 8.08
CA ASP A 131 -51.94 -38.92 6.99
C ASP A 131 -51.63 -38.01 5.79
N ASN A 132 -50.36 -37.95 5.39
CA ASN A 132 -49.89 -37.08 4.32
C ASN A 132 -49.06 -37.82 3.26
N TYR A 133 -48.93 -37.18 2.10
CA TYR A 133 -48.13 -37.68 0.99
C TYR A 133 -46.86 -36.85 0.85
N ALA A 134 -45.72 -37.51 0.66
CA ALA A 134 -44.43 -36.86 0.40
C ALA A 134 -43.94 -37.20 -1.01
N ARG A 135 -43.31 -36.24 -1.68
CA ARG A 135 -42.59 -36.46 -2.95
C ARG A 135 -41.29 -35.69 -3.00
N ARG A 136 -40.25 -36.35 -3.52
CA ARG A 136 -38.91 -35.77 -3.70
C ARG A 136 -38.66 -35.41 -5.15
N CYS A 137 -38.00 -34.27 -5.40
CA CYS A 137 -37.54 -33.90 -6.71
C CYS A 137 -36.50 -34.93 -7.21
N ARG A 138 -36.53 -35.28 -8.50
CA ARG A 138 -35.57 -36.24 -9.08
C ARG A 138 -34.18 -35.64 -9.33
N THR A 139 -34.11 -34.32 -9.38
CA THR A 139 -32.92 -33.58 -9.83
C THR A 139 -32.28 -32.77 -8.71
N CYS A 140 -32.91 -32.71 -7.52
CA CYS A 140 -32.33 -32.13 -6.31
C CYS A 140 -32.92 -32.76 -5.05
N ASP A 141 -32.34 -32.44 -3.90
CA ASP A 141 -32.75 -32.97 -2.59
C ASP A 141 -33.97 -32.24 -1.99
N TYR A 142 -34.78 -31.58 -2.81
CA TYR A 142 -36.00 -30.91 -2.35
C TYR A 142 -37.15 -31.92 -2.18
N GLU A 143 -37.83 -31.85 -1.04
CA GLU A 143 -38.96 -32.72 -0.67
C GLU A 143 -40.20 -31.87 -0.33
N GLU A 144 -41.35 -32.27 -0.85
CA GLU A 144 -42.64 -31.61 -0.65
C GLU A 144 -43.62 -32.58 0.01
N THR A 145 -44.22 -32.17 1.12
CA THR A 145 -45.30 -32.88 1.82
C THR A 145 -46.64 -32.19 1.56
N PHE A 146 -47.67 -32.94 1.19
CA PHE A 146 -49.00 -32.42 0.85
C PHE A 146 -50.10 -33.43 1.19
N GLU A 147 -51.34 -32.95 1.32
CA GLU A 147 -52.53 -33.76 1.56
C GLU A 147 -53.28 -33.99 0.24
N LYS A 148 -53.87 -35.18 0.06
CA LYS A 148 -54.80 -35.47 -1.05
C LYS A 148 -56.21 -35.60 -0.49
N MET A 149 -57.15 -34.81 -1.04
CA MET A 149 -58.58 -34.95 -0.78
C MET A 149 -59.19 -36.15 -1.53
#